data_AF-A0A1A3QZL8-F1
#
_entry.id   AF-A0A1A3QZL8-F1
#
_cell.length_a   1.000
_cell.length_b   1.000
_cell.length_c   1.000
_cell.angle_alpha   90.00
_cell.angle_beta   90.00
_cell.angle_gamma   90.00
#
_symmetry.space_group_name_H-M   'P 1'
#
loop_
_entity.id
_entity.type
_entity.pdbx_description
1 polymer ?
#
loop_
_entity_poly.entity_id
_entity_poly.type
_entity_poly.pdbx_seq_one_letter_code
_entity_poly.pdbx_strand_id
1 'polypeptide(L)'
;MSDADGNDDGAELLGELYATFARYVSLPDQHSYVAAALWTAATHALPAFEFAPRLVATSPEKRCGKSRFLDIITGTCHKPLATVNATVAAIFRSINGEHPPTLVIDEADTIFGTKKVAEQHEDLRALLNAGHQRGRPALRCVGPMQIPTEFNTFAMAALAGSWNV
;
A
#
# COMPACT_ATOMS: atom_id res chain seq x y z
N MET A 1 -30.81 -0.64 -29.87
CA MET A 1 -30.56 -0.92 -28.45
C MET A 1 -29.07 -0.76 -28.26
N SER A 2 -28.67 0.49 -28.04
CA SER A 2 -27.30 0.93 -27.78
C SER A 2 -27.06 0.78 -26.29
N ASP A 3 -26.02 0.04 -25.89
CA ASP A 3 -25.52 0.11 -24.51
C ASP A 3 -24.01 -0.19 -24.48
N ALA A 4 -23.28 0.78 -23.93
CA ALA A 4 -21.85 0.86 -23.59
C ALA A 4 -20.85 1.34 -24.66
N ASP A 5 -21.00 2.59 -25.07
CA ASP A 5 -19.89 3.54 -25.27
C ASP A 5 -19.10 3.70 -23.97
N GLY A 6 -18.08 2.87 -23.73
CA GLY A 6 -17.26 2.87 -22.51
C GLY A 6 -15.77 3.01 -22.80
N ASN A 7 -15.39 3.97 -23.65
CA ASN A 7 -13.99 4.34 -23.84
C ASN A 7 -13.63 5.43 -22.81
N ASP A 8 -13.65 5.08 -21.52
CA ASP A 8 -12.95 5.89 -20.53
C ASP A 8 -11.47 5.80 -20.90
N ASP A 9 -10.93 6.86 -21.51
CA ASP A 9 -9.55 6.88 -21.97
C ASP A 9 -8.63 6.75 -20.74
N GLY A 10 -7.93 5.63 -20.62
CA GLY A 10 -7.00 5.40 -19.52
C GLY A 10 -5.96 6.51 -19.40
N ALA A 11 -5.62 7.20 -20.49
CA ALA A 11 -4.75 8.38 -20.45
C ALA A 11 -5.42 9.56 -19.75
N GLU A 12 -6.73 9.77 -19.94
CA GLU A 12 -7.52 10.80 -19.25
C GLU A 12 -7.58 10.50 -17.75
N LEU A 13 -7.91 9.27 -17.35
CA LEU A 13 -7.93 8.87 -15.93
C LEU A 13 -6.57 9.02 -15.24
N LEU A 14 -5.47 8.65 -15.92
CA LEU A 14 -4.12 8.89 -15.40
C LEU A 14 -3.81 10.39 -15.30
N GLY A 15 -4.29 11.19 -16.25
CA GLY A 15 -4.20 12.64 -16.22
C GLY A 15 -4.96 13.25 -15.03
N GLU A 16 -6.15 12.74 -14.72
CA GLU A 16 -6.94 13.16 -13.56
C GLU A 16 -6.27 12.78 -12.23
N LEU A 17 -5.71 11.57 -12.12
CA LEU A 17 -4.92 11.16 -10.96
C LEU A 17 -3.71 12.08 -10.78
N TYR A 18 -2.94 12.33 -11.85
CA TYR A 18 -1.82 13.25 -11.82
C TYR A 18 -2.25 14.64 -11.33
N ALA A 19 -3.31 15.20 -11.93
CA ALA A 19 -3.83 16.52 -11.57
C ALA A 19 -4.33 16.57 -10.12
N THR A 20 -4.92 15.48 -9.62
CA THR A 20 -5.37 15.37 -8.24
C THR A 20 -4.19 15.41 -7.27
N PHE A 21 -3.13 14.64 -7.52
CA PHE A 21 -1.92 14.73 -6.68
C PHE A 21 -1.29 16.12 -6.76
N ALA A 22 -1.11 16.69 -7.97
CA ALA A 22 -0.52 18.01 -8.17
C ALA A 22 -1.32 19.14 -7.50
N ARG A 23 -2.64 19.01 -7.41
CA ARG A 23 -3.52 19.99 -6.77
C ARG A 23 -3.42 20.00 -5.25
N TYR A 24 -3.19 18.84 -4.63
CA TYR A 24 -3.37 18.65 -3.19
C TYR A 24 -2.10 18.28 -2.44
N VAL A 25 -1.01 17.92 -3.14
CA VAL A 25 0.27 17.52 -2.54
C VAL A 25 1.42 18.16 -3.34
N SER A 26 2.39 18.72 -2.62
CA SER A 26 3.66 19.15 -3.21
C SER A 26 4.65 17.99 -3.19
N LEU A 27 4.96 17.42 -4.37
CA LEU A 27 5.97 16.38 -4.54
C LEU A 27 7.25 16.98 -5.15
N PRO A 28 8.43 16.34 -4.99
CA PRO A 28 9.72 16.93 -5.38
C PRO A 28 9.84 17.30 -6.86
N ASP A 29 9.21 16.51 -7.74
CA ASP A 29 9.28 16.69 -9.19
C ASP A 29 8.08 16.07 -9.92
N GLN A 30 7.99 16.34 -11.23
CA GLN A 30 6.96 15.77 -12.12
C GLN A 30 6.92 14.24 -12.14
N HIS A 31 8.08 13.58 -11.98
CA HIS A 31 8.17 12.12 -12.02
C HIS A 31 7.54 11.48 -10.79
N SER A 32 7.59 12.17 -9.65
CA SER A 32 6.94 11.76 -8.41
C SER A 32 5.42 11.73 -8.56
N TYR A 33 4.84 12.71 -9.26
CA TYR A 33 3.41 12.73 -9.57
C TYR A 33 3.01 11.61 -10.53
N VAL A 34 3.80 11.38 -11.58
CA VAL A 34 3.59 10.26 -12.52
C VAL A 34 3.69 8.92 -11.77
N ALA A 35 4.69 8.74 -10.91
CA ALA A 35 4.87 7.53 -10.14
C ALA A 35 3.67 7.25 -9.22
N ALA A 36 3.15 8.27 -8.52
CA ALA A 36 1.96 8.13 -7.69
C ALA A 36 0.72 7.73 -8.52
N ALA A 37 0.49 8.39 -9.67
CA ALA A 37 -0.63 8.07 -10.55
C ALA A 37 -0.55 6.64 -11.11
N LEU A 38 0.61 6.24 -11.64
CA LEU A 38 0.83 4.89 -12.17
C LEU A 38 0.73 3.83 -11.07
N TRP A 39 1.27 4.10 -9.87
CA TRP A 39 1.17 3.19 -8.74
C TRP A 39 -0.28 2.99 -8.32
N THR A 40 -1.07 4.07 -8.23
CA THR A 40 -2.51 4.00 -7.95
C THR A 40 -3.24 3.16 -9.00
N ALA A 41 -3.01 3.41 -10.28
CA ALA A 41 -3.62 2.61 -11.35
C ALA A 41 -3.20 1.13 -11.27
N ALA A 42 -1.93 0.84 -10.96
CA ALA A 42 -1.44 -0.52 -10.77
C ALA A 42 -2.15 -1.27 -9.63
N THR A 43 -2.65 -0.58 -8.61
CA THR A 43 -3.46 -1.24 -7.55
C THR A 43 -4.73 -1.88 -8.08
N HIS A 44 -5.36 -1.28 -9.11
CA HIS A 44 -6.57 -1.80 -9.76
C HIS A 44 -6.26 -2.96 -10.73
N ALA A 45 -5.04 -3.02 -11.26
CA ALA A 45 -4.58 -4.06 -12.17
C ALA A 45 -3.71 -5.14 -11.51
N LEU A 46 -3.63 -5.15 -10.17
CA LEU A 46 -2.77 -6.05 -9.39
C LEU A 46 -2.85 -7.55 -9.80
N PRO A 47 -4.02 -8.13 -10.16
CA PRO A 47 -4.11 -9.53 -10.62
C PRO A 47 -3.20 -9.86 -11.81
N ALA A 48 -2.90 -8.88 -12.67
CA ALA A 48 -2.07 -9.05 -13.85
C ALA A 48 -0.55 -9.00 -13.55
N PHE A 49 -0.13 -8.65 -12.34
CA PHE A 49 1.27 -8.48 -11.97
C PHE A 49 1.77 -9.57 -11.02
N GLU A 50 3.03 -10.01 -11.19
CA GLU A 50 3.72 -10.90 -10.26
C GLU A 50 4.29 -10.17 -9.03
N PHE A 51 4.46 -8.86 -9.15
CA PHE A 51 5.04 -8.01 -8.12
C PHE A 51 4.07 -6.89 -7.71
N ALA A 52 4.11 -6.55 -6.43
CA ALA A 52 3.33 -5.48 -5.82
C ALA A 52 4.28 -4.40 -5.29
N PRO A 53 4.62 -3.38 -6.11
CA PRO A 53 5.55 -2.32 -5.71
C PRO A 53 5.14 -1.63 -4.40
N ARG A 54 6.13 -1.31 -3.56
CA ARG A 54 5.93 -0.53 -2.34
C ARG A 54 6.06 0.96 -2.65
N LEU A 55 5.02 1.74 -2.37
CA LEU A 55 5.07 3.19 -2.49
C LEU A 55 5.41 3.77 -1.13
N VAL A 56 6.50 4.53 -1.04
CA VAL A 56 6.97 5.09 0.23
C VAL A 56 7.05 6.60 0.12
N ALA A 57 6.29 7.30 0.97
CA ALA A 57 6.35 8.75 1.13
C ALA A 57 7.18 9.09 2.37
N THR A 58 8.38 9.64 2.15
CA THR A 58 9.33 9.98 3.21
C THR A 58 9.51 11.49 3.32
N SER A 59 9.56 12.02 4.54
CA SER A 59 10.07 13.37 4.78
C SER A 59 10.48 13.53 6.25
N PRO A 60 11.60 14.22 6.54
CA PRO A 60 12.08 14.44 7.90
C PRO A 60 11.14 15.33 8.73
N GLU A 61 10.28 16.12 8.09
CA GLU A 61 9.43 17.09 8.77
C GLU A 61 8.03 16.54 9.06
N LYS A 62 7.51 16.86 10.26
CA LYS A 62 6.10 16.65 10.58
C LYS A 62 5.24 17.61 9.75
N ARG A 63 4.03 17.18 9.39
CA ARG A 63 3.02 18.00 8.66
C ARG A 63 3.44 18.45 7.24
N CYS A 64 4.37 17.74 6.60
CA CYS A 64 4.80 18.01 5.23
C CYS A 64 3.85 17.46 4.14
N GLY A 65 2.59 17.13 4.46
CA GLY A 65 1.60 16.60 3.50
C GLY A 65 1.57 15.07 3.32
N LYS A 66 2.33 14.28 4.09
CA LYS A 66 2.32 12.80 4.04
C LYS A 66 0.93 12.18 4.23
N SER A 67 0.20 12.59 5.29
CA SER A 67 -1.16 12.07 5.51
C SER A 67 -2.11 12.49 4.39
N ARG A 68 -1.97 13.72 3.85
CA ARG A 68 -2.77 14.15 2.68
C ARG A 68 -2.47 13.31 1.44
N PHE A 69 -1.23 12.92 1.23
CA PHE A 69 -0.85 11.99 0.16
C PHE A 69 -1.53 10.62 0.37
N LEU A 70 -1.49 10.07 1.58
CA LEU A 70 -2.19 8.82 1.90
C LEU A 70 -3.71 8.94 1.82
N ASP A 71 -4.31 10.10 2.10
CA ASP A 71 -5.76 10.32 1.92
C ASP A 71 -6.15 10.17 0.45
N ILE A 72 -5.37 10.75 -0.47
CA ILE A 72 -5.62 10.62 -1.91
C ILE A 72 -5.45 9.17 -2.34
N ILE A 73 -4.38 8.49 -1.90
CA ILE A 73 -4.18 7.06 -2.18
C ILE A 73 -5.35 6.25 -1.65
N THR A 74 -5.79 6.48 -0.41
CA THR A 74 -6.94 5.79 0.20
C THR A 74 -8.20 5.99 -0.61
N GLY A 75 -8.46 7.20 -1.11
CA GLY A 75 -9.65 7.49 -1.91
C GLY A 75 -9.61 6.99 -3.36
N THR A 76 -8.43 6.61 -3.88
CA THR A 76 -8.25 6.32 -5.32
C THR A 76 -7.70 4.94 -5.62
N CYS A 77 -7.10 4.24 -4.65
CA CYS A 77 -6.56 2.90 -4.84
C CYS A 77 -7.65 1.81 -4.75
N HIS A 78 -7.28 0.61 -5.20
CA HIS A 78 -8.13 -0.56 -5.05
C HIS A 78 -8.28 -0.99 -3.59
N LYS A 79 -9.53 -1.02 -3.10
CA LYS A 79 -9.95 -1.60 -1.81
C LYS A 79 -8.97 -1.26 -0.67
N PRO A 80 -8.89 0.01 -0.26
CA PRO A 80 -7.94 0.46 0.76
C PRO A 80 -8.18 -0.27 2.09
N LEU A 81 -7.09 -0.67 2.74
CA LEU A 81 -7.07 -1.14 4.13
C LEU A 81 -6.08 -0.27 4.93
N ALA A 82 -6.60 0.76 5.58
CA ALA A 82 -5.82 1.59 6.48
C ALA A 82 -5.48 0.80 7.77
N THR A 83 -4.19 0.73 8.11
CA THR A 83 -3.71 -0.13 9.20
C THR A 83 -3.68 0.53 10.57
N VAL A 84 -4.09 1.79 10.69
CA VAL A 84 -3.96 2.64 11.89
C VAL A 84 -4.51 1.98 13.17
N ASN A 85 -5.46 1.05 13.06
CA ASN A 85 -6.03 0.30 14.20
C ASN A 85 -6.12 -1.22 13.97
N ALA A 86 -5.43 -1.77 12.97
CA ALA A 86 -5.52 -3.19 12.65
C ALA A 86 -4.42 -3.99 13.37
N THR A 87 -4.80 -5.07 14.06
CA THR A 87 -3.80 -6.01 14.57
C THR A 87 -3.10 -6.73 13.42
N VAL A 88 -1.84 -7.13 13.60
CA VAL A 88 -1.10 -7.87 12.57
C VAL A 88 -1.85 -9.13 12.13
N ALA A 89 -2.49 -9.84 13.06
CA ALA A 89 -3.33 -10.99 12.76
C ALA A 89 -4.55 -10.66 11.89
N ALA A 90 -5.18 -9.49 12.11
CA ALA A 90 -6.27 -9.03 11.27
C ALA A 90 -5.80 -8.67 9.85
N ILE A 91 -4.61 -8.08 9.72
CA ILE A 91 -4.01 -7.76 8.42
C ILE A 91 -3.76 -9.05 7.63
N PHE A 92 -3.09 -10.05 8.21
CA PHE A 92 -2.84 -11.34 7.55
C PHE A 92 -4.13 -12.01 7.04
N ARG A 93 -5.22 -11.94 7.81
CA ARG A 93 -6.52 -12.51 7.41
C ARG A 93 -7.25 -11.71 6.34
N SER A 94 -6.94 -10.42 6.22
CA SER A 94 -7.55 -9.53 5.23
C SER A 94 -6.89 -9.65 3.86
N ILE A 95 -5.65 -10.15 3.80
CA ILE A 95 -4.94 -10.44 2.55
C ILE A 95 -5.43 -11.80 2.03
N ASN A 96 -6.45 -11.78 1.19
CA ASN A 96 -7.05 -12.98 0.60
C ASN A 96 -7.49 -12.74 -0.85
N GLY A 97 -7.68 -13.84 -1.59
CA GLY A 97 -8.08 -13.83 -3.00
C GLY A 97 -6.98 -13.41 -3.98
N GLU A 98 -7.33 -13.36 -5.26
CA GLU A 98 -6.41 -12.98 -6.34
C GLU A 98 -6.13 -11.47 -6.41
N HIS A 99 -7.10 -10.66 -5.94
CA HIS A 99 -7.05 -9.20 -5.89
C HIS A 99 -7.19 -8.65 -4.45
N PRO A 100 -6.16 -8.84 -3.61
CA PRO A 100 -6.17 -8.45 -2.21
C PRO A 100 -6.25 -6.92 -2.03
N PRO A 101 -6.62 -6.43 -0.83
CA PRO A 101 -6.71 -5.00 -0.54
C PRO A 101 -5.35 -4.29 -0.65
N THR A 102 -5.38 -2.98 -0.91
CA THR A 102 -4.19 -2.12 -0.83
C THR A 102 -3.94 -1.72 0.63
N LEU A 103 -2.78 -2.08 1.18
CA LEU A 103 -2.40 -1.70 2.53
C LEU A 103 -1.99 -0.23 2.55
N VAL A 104 -2.52 0.55 3.50
CA VAL A 104 -2.16 1.95 3.71
C VAL A 104 -1.66 2.13 5.14
N ILE A 105 -0.38 2.45 5.28
CA ILE A 105 0.34 2.51 6.55
C ILE A 105 0.83 3.93 6.78
N ASP A 106 0.20 4.65 7.69
CA ASP A 106 0.72 5.94 8.19
C ASP A 106 1.67 5.72 9.37
N GLU A 107 2.50 6.71 9.66
CA GLU A 107 3.52 6.69 10.73
C GLU A 107 4.41 5.43 10.71
N ALA A 108 4.79 4.96 9.52
CA ALA A 108 5.58 3.75 9.35
C ALA A 108 7.00 3.83 9.97
N ASP A 109 7.49 5.01 10.37
CA ASP A 109 8.67 5.14 11.23
C ASP A 109 8.46 4.51 12.62
N THR A 110 7.22 4.38 13.09
CA THR A 110 6.89 3.61 14.31
C THR A 110 7.04 2.10 14.12
N ILE A 111 7.17 1.62 12.88
CA ILE A 111 7.38 0.20 12.52
C ILE A 111 8.85 -0.03 12.13
N PHE A 112 9.44 0.92 11.39
CA PHE A 112 10.73 0.78 10.73
C PHE A 112 11.83 1.70 11.29
N GLY A 113 11.56 2.50 12.33
CA GLY A 113 12.44 3.56 12.80
C GLY A 113 13.78 3.07 13.37
N THR A 114 13.88 2.84 14.68
CA THR A 114 15.12 2.34 15.28
C THR A 114 15.21 0.81 15.17
N LYS A 115 16.41 0.24 15.27
CA LYS A 115 16.59 -1.23 15.30
C LYS A 115 15.70 -1.90 16.36
N LYS A 116 15.62 -1.31 17.56
CA LYS A 116 14.79 -1.82 18.66
C LYS A 116 13.30 -1.81 18.31
N VAL A 117 12.81 -0.71 17.73
CA VAL A 117 11.42 -0.60 17.26
C VAL A 117 11.17 -1.65 16.16
N ALA A 118 12.08 -1.76 15.22
CA ALA A 118 11.95 -2.68 14.10
C ALA A 118 11.99 -4.16 14.52
N GLU A 119 12.64 -4.52 15.63
CA GLU A 119 12.59 -5.86 16.23
C GLU A 119 11.22 -6.13 16.89
N GLN A 120 10.58 -5.11 17.48
CA GLN A 120 9.25 -5.25 18.09
C GLN A 120 8.12 -5.43 17.06
N HIS A 121 8.35 -5.05 15.80
CA HIS A 121 7.39 -5.14 14.70
C HIS A 121 7.81 -6.14 13.60
N GLU A 122 8.61 -7.16 13.95
CA GLU A 122 9.17 -8.13 13.00
C GLU A 122 8.10 -8.76 12.10
N ASP A 123 6.94 -9.15 12.64
CA ASP A 123 5.88 -9.78 11.86
C ASP A 123 5.35 -8.87 10.73
N LEU A 124 5.12 -7.60 11.03
CA LEU A 124 4.62 -6.64 10.04
C LEU A 124 5.68 -6.33 8.99
N ARG A 125 6.95 -6.24 9.39
CA ARG A 125 8.09 -6.08 8.47
C ARG A 125 8.23 -7.29 7.56
N ALA A 126 8.13 -8.49 8.10
CA ALA A 126 8.17 -9.74 7.35
C ALA A 126 7.01 -9.82 6.35
N LEU A 127 5.79 -9.43 6.76
CA LEU A 127 4.63 -9.33 5.88
C LEU A 127 4.92 -8.38 4.70
N LEU A 128 5.39 -7.17 4.98
CA LEU A 128 5.65 -6.15 3.96
C LEU A 128 6.76 -6.56 2.99
N ASN A 129 7.82 -7.19 3.50
CA ASN A 129 8.94 -7.70 2.71
C ASN A 129 8.54 -8.91 1.87
N ALA A 130 7.81 -9.88 2.40
CA ALA A 130 7.38 -11.05 1.64
C ALA A 130 6.34 -10.67 0.58
N GLY A 131 5.41 -9.79 0.93
CA GLY A 131 4.23 -9.46 0.14
C GLY A 131 4.47 -8.67 -1.14
N HIS A 132 5.72 -8.31 -1.46
CA HIS A 132 6.01 -7.61 -2.72
C HIS A 132 6.00 -8.58 -3.92
N GLN A 133 6.03 -9.90 -3.70
CA GLN A 133 6.07 -10.93 -4.73
C GLN A 133 5.05 -12.02 -4.43
N ARG A 134 4.39 -12.53 -5.48
CA ARG A 134 3.44 -13.64 -5.35
C ARG A 134 4.11 -14.93 -4.85
N GLY A 135 3.30 -15.80 -4.23
CA GLY A 135 3.74 -17.13 -3.82
C GLY A 135 4.69 -17.17 -2.61
N ARG A 136 4.70 -16.12 -1.78
CA ARG A 136 5.52 -16.04 -0.56
C ARG A 136 4.66 -16.00 0.73
N PRO A 137 3.89 -17.06 1.04
CA PRO A 137 3.04 -17.06 2.22
C PRO A 137 3.88 -17.02 3.51
N ALA A 138 3.27 -16.46 4.56
CA ALA A 138 3.82 -16.51 5.91
C ALA A 138 3.21 -17.69 6.66
N LEU A 139 4.04 -18.50 7.33
CA LEU A 139 3.58 -19.56 8.22
C LEU A 139 3.45 -19.01 9.65
N ARG A 140 2.29 -19.20 10.28
CA ARG A 140 2.03 -18.77 11.66
C ARG A 140 1.23 -19.82 12.42
N CYS A 141 1.50 -19.95 13.72
CA CYS A 141 0.71 -20.83 14.60
C CYS A 141 -0.58 -20.15 15.03
N VAL A 142 -1.72 -20.84 14.91
CA VAL A 142 -3.05 -20.29 15.21
C VAL A 142 -3.74 -21.11 16.30
N GLY A 143 -4.37 -20.40 17.23
CA GLY A 143 -5.22 -20.97 18.28
C GLY A 143 -4.44 -21.67 19.42
N PRO A 144 -5.17 -22.24 20.40
CA PRO A 144 -4.55 -22.86 21.58
C PRO A 144 -3.66 -24.05 21.24
N MET A 145 -3.99 -24.79 20.17
CA MET A 145 -3.22 -25.95 19.70
C MET A 145 -2.02 -25.57 18.81
N GLN A 146 -1.79 -24.28 18.57
CA GLN A 146 -0.65 -23.77 17.79
C GLN A 146 -0.55 -24.42 16.40
N ILE A 147 -1.68 -24.52 15.68
CA ILE A 147 -1.74 -25.17 14.37
C ILE A 147 -0.99 -24.31 13.34
N PRO A 148 0.04 -24.84 12.66
CA PRO A 148 0.71 -24.13 11.57
C PRO A 148 -0.27 -23.82 10.44
N THR A 149 -0.43 -22.53 10.12
CA THR A 149 -1.37 -22.03 9.11
C THR A 149 -0.66 -21.06 8.19
N GLU A 150 -0.86 -21.22 6.88
CA GLU A 150 -0.34 -20.30 5.87
C GLU A 150 -1.25 -19.09 5.70
N PHE A 151 -0.65 -17.91 5.61
CA PHE A 151 -1.32 -16.66 5.30
C PHE A 151 -0.69 -16.03 4.06
N ASN A 152 -1.55 -15.61 3.12
CA ASN A 152 -1.10 -14.84 1.97
C ASN A 152 -0.53 -13.50 2.43
N THR A 153 0.52 -13.05 1.74
CA THR A 153 1.21 -11.78 2.03
C THR A 153 1.16 -10.82 0.86
N PHE A 154 0.90 -11.33 -0.35
CA PHE A 154 0.92 -10.54 -1.56
C PHE A 154 -0.18 -9.46 -1.53
N ALA A 155 0.21 -8.20 -1.60
CA ALA A 155 -0.69 -7.05 -1.61
C ALA A 155 0.10 -5.81 -2.03
N MET A 156 -0.55 -4.79 -2.61
CA MET A 156 0.06 -3.46 -2.75
C MET A 156 0.15 -2.80 -1.38
N ALA A 157 1.18 -1.98 -1.14
CA ALA A 157 1.32 -1.25 0.11
C ALA A 157 1.89 0.16 -0.10
N ALA A 158 1.18 1.16 0.41
CA ALA A 158 1.64 2.53 0.54
C ALA A 158 2.03 2.79 2.01
N LEU A 159 3.21 3.38 2.21
CA LEU A 159 3.76 3.70 3.53
C LEU A 159 4.10 5.17 3.58
N ALA A 160 3.79 5.83 4.69
CA ALA A 160 4.28 7.17 4.99
C ALA A 160 4.93 7.20 6.36
N GLY A 161 6.03 7.93 6.48
CA GLY A 161 6.77 8.02 7.73
C GLY A 161 7.83 9.10 7.70
N SER A 162 8.36 9.37 8.89
CA SER A 162 9.37 10.40 9.11
C SER A 162 10.75 9.77 9.20
N TRP A 163 11.35 9.53 8.04
CA TRP A 163 12.73 9.04 7.92
C TRP A 163 13.65 10.11 7.35
N ASN A 164 14.89 10.11 7.82
CA ASN A 164 15.99 10.81 7.16
C ASN A 164 16.51 9.87 6.06
N VAL A 165 16.11 10.12 4.81
CA VAL A 165 16.65 9.45 3.61
C VAL A 165 17.89 10.18 3.09
#